data_AF-G2IER3-F1
#
_entry.id   AF-G2IER3-F1
#
_cell.length_a   1.000
_cell.length_b   1.000
_cell.length_c   1.000
_cell.angle_alpha   90.00
_cell.angle_beta   90.00
_cell.angle_gamma   90.00
#
_symmetry.space_group_name_H-M   'P 1'
#
loop_
_entity.id
_entity.type
_entity.pdbx_description
1 polymer ?
#
loop_
_entity_poly.entity_id
_entity_poly.type
_entity_poly.pdbx_seq_one_letter_code
_entity_poly.pdbx_strand_id
1 'polypeptide(L)'
;MNYKLRNFIGIVVFICILLVTINLDFILKTVDTKILGKEFIGIKDDKLFLSPINTNKLTKNDLINYIMYNLNEINSKNLKDYIFSIHTKDINTEDSYIERFNIKIDENFDKDLYKNLDFLDKNVNLYLKMSLKKGDKIYMSDILMINIEDELYQNFENVFALNGYTTKGVTSSVDIPENINIDPNSKFTITADFNGNKVSGLSVNYDKNNNKLIIGNLIPGKQYLNVEIVSYDKDQNKIKFIISKLLMDYGSELENYFVKIYSQVLKRYPTEKEYSQNLYNVLNNVVDIKSILSEIILSDEFDLINTTNKEIVDSIYFLANKKIINGRVSIITLEEFNEKFSNKETVDESKIELLDKFLNMESSKEYMKLISNN
;
A
#
# COMPACT_ATOMS: atom_id res chain seq x y z
N MET A 1 52.29 -43.13 -54.07
CA MET A 1 50.91 -43.01 -53.53
C MET A 1 50.08 -42.20 -54.52
N ASN A 2 48.94 -42.73 -54.98
CA ASN A 2 48.14 -42.16 -56.07
C ASN A 2 47.56 -40.79 -55.65
N TYR A 3 47.64 -39.75 -56.50
CA TYR A 3 47.32 -38.35 -56.13
C TYR A 3 45.88 -38.19 -55.61
N LYS A 4 44.96 -39.01 -56.16
CA LYS A 4 43.56 -39.10 -55.71
C LYS A 4 43.42 -39.63 -54.27
N LEU A 5 44.26 -40.59 -53.89
CA LEU A 5 44.25 -41.19 -52.54
C LEU A 5 44.75 -40.19 -51.49
N ARG A 6 45.75 -39.37 -51.84
CA ARG A 6 46.28 -38.33 -50.95
C ARG A 6 45.27 -37.20 -50.71
N ASN A 7 44.54 -36.78 -51.74
CA ASN A 7 43.47 -35.78 -51.59
C ASN A 7 42.27 -36.32 -50.81
N PHE A 8 41.93 -37.59 -50.98
CA PHE A 8 40.87 -38.24 -50.20
C PHE A 8 41.22 -38.29 -48.70
N ILE A 9 42.46 -38.67 -48.36
CA ILE A 9 42.94 -38.65 -46.97
C ILE A 9 42.93 -37.24 -46.39
N GLY A 10 43.33 -36.22 -47.17
CA GLY A 10 43.29 -34.81 -46.73
C GLY A 10 41.86 -34.31 -46.45
N ILE A 11 40.89 -34.68 -47.28
CA ILE A 11 39.47 -34.32 -47.09
C ILE A 11 38.89 -35.04 -45.88
N VAL A 12 39.19 -36.33 -45.69
CA VAL A 12 38.72 -37.11 -44.53
C VAL A 12 39.30 -36.55 -43.24
N VAL A 13 40.58 -36.20 -43.21
CA VAL A 13 41.21 -35.55 -42.03
C VAL A 13 40.59 -34.18 -41.76
N PHE A 14 40.30 -33.38 -42.79
CA PHE A 14 39.64 -32.08 -42.63
C PHE A 14 38.21 -32.22 -42.11
N ILE A 15 37.44 -33.19 -42.60
CA ILE A 15 36.08 -33.49 -42.11
C ILE A 15 36.12 -34.03 -40.67
N CYS A 16 37.08 -34.87 -40.32
CA CYS A 16 37.27 -35.33 -38.94
C CYS A 16 37.66 -34.19 -37.99
N ILE A 17 38.54 -33.27 -38.41
CA ILE A 17 38.86 -32.07 -37.64
C ILE A 17 37.61 -31.19 -37.51
N LEU A 18 36.88 -30.93 -38.60
CA LEU A 18 35.66 -30.13 -38.59
C LEU A 18 34.57 -30.75 -37.68
N LEU A 19 34.41 -32.08 -37.71
CA LEU A 19 33.48 -32.80 -36.83
C LEU A 19 33.91 -32.76 -35.36
N VAL A 20 35.22 -32.77 -35.08
CA VAL A 20 35.77 -32.59 -33.72
C VAL A 20 35.58 -31.14 -33.26
N THR A 21 35.75 -30.15 -34.14
CA THR A 21 35.55 -28.71 -33.83
C THR A 21 34.06 -28.37 -33.65
N ILE A 22 33.17 -28.96 -34.45
CA ILE A 22 31.71 -28.77 -34.34
C ILE A 22 31.15 -29.46 -33.07
N ASN A 23 31.76 -30.55 -32.60
CA ASN A 23 31.45 -31.14 -31.30
C ASN A 23 32.13 -30.44 -30.12
N LEU A 24 33.14 -29.59 -30.36
CA LEU A 24 33.84 -28.86 -29.31
C LEU A 24 32.97 -27.77 -28.71
N ASP A 25 32.04 -27.16 -29.45
CA ASP A 25 31.06 -26.22 -28.87
C ASP A 25 30.04 -26.92 -27.98
N PHE A 26 29.63 -28.15 -28.31
CA PHE A 26 28.72 -28.95 -27.48
C PHE A 26 29.44 -29.49 -26.24
N ILE A 27 30.69 -29.92 -26.39
CA ILE A 27 31.53 -30.37 -25.28
C ILE A 27 31.94 -29.18 -24.40
N LEU A 28 32.31 -28.01 -24.93
CA LEU A 28 32.64 -26.83 -24.12
C LEU A 28 31.43 -26.33 -23.32
N LYS A 29 30.22 -26.33 -23.89
CA LYS A 29 28.99 -26.05 -23.11
C LYS A 29 28.69 -27.09 -22.02
N THR A 30 29.08 -28.34 -22.24
CA THR A 30 28.84 -29.45 -21.29
C THR A 30 30.00 -29.63 -20.29
N VAL A 31 31.19 -29.12 -20.60
CA VAL A 31 32.42 -29.22 -19.80
C VAL A 31 32.61 -27.99 -18.91
N ASP A 32 32.11 -26.81 -19.32
CA ASP A 32 32.06 -25.61 -18.47
C ASP A 32 31.27 -25.82 -17.17
N THR A 33 30.30 -26.74 -17.16
CA THR A 33 29.46 -27.03 -15.98
C THR A 33 30.07 -28.04 -14.99
N LYS A 34 31.16 -28.74 -15.34
CA LYS A 34 31.82 -29.72 -14.44
C LYS A 34 33.25 -29.38 -14.04
N ILE A 35 33.98 -28.58 -14.83
CA ILE A 35 35.42 -28.34 -14.60
C ILE A 35 35.72 -26.93 -14.07
N LEU A 36 34.86 -25.93 -14.30
CA LEU A 36 35.12 -24.53 -13.89
C LEU A 36 34.52 -24.10 -12.54
N GLY A 37 33.83 -25.00 -11.82
CA GLY A 37 33.17 -24.62 -10.56
C GLY A 37 32.05 -23.58 -10.70
N LYS A 38 31.57 -23.33 -11.93
CA LYS A 38 30.38 -22.50 -12.16
C LYS A 38 29.13 -23.35 -11.98
N GLU A 39 28.31 -22.99 -10.99
CA GLU A 39 27.01 -23.62 -10.75
C GLU A 39 26.09 -23.46 -11.96
N PHE A 40 25.35 -24.51 -12.29
CA PHE A 40 24.37 -24.48 -13.37
C PHE A 40 23.20 -23.57 -13.00
N ILE A 41 23.00 -22.50 -13.77
CA ILE A 41 21.85 -21.60 -13.67
C ILE A 41 20.96 -21.91 -14.89
N GLY A 42 19.70 -22.31 -14.67
CA GLY A 42 18.92 -22.89 -15.75
C GLY A 42 17.66 -23.59 -15.33
N ILE A 43 16.84 -23.96 -16.32
CA ILE A 43 15.76 -24.93 -16.13
C ILE A 43 16.28 -26.31 -16.53
N LYS A 44 16.14 -27.29 -15.65
CA LYS A 44 16.44 -28.69 -15.94
C LYS A 44 15.42 -29.58 -15.25
N ASP A 45 14.88 -30.53 -16.03
CA ASP A 45 13.74 -31.37 -15.63
C ASP A 45 12.56 -30.47 -15.20
N ASP A 46 12.08 -30.59 -13.96
CA ASP A 46 11.00 -29.76 -13.39
C ASP A 46 11.50 -28.74 -12.35
N LYS A 47 12.81 -28.43 -12.36
CA LYS A 47 13.46 -27.54 -11.39
C LYS A 47 14.06 -26.30 -12.04
N LEU A 48 14.03 -25.22 -11.27
CA LEU A 48 14.69 -23.96 -11.56
C LEU A 48 15.97 -23.87 -10.72
N PHE A 49 17.12 -23.87 -11.36
CA PHE A 49 18.42 -23.71 -10.71
C PHE A 49 18.83 -22.25 -10.78
N LEU A 50 19.08 -21.66 -9.63
CA LEU A 50 19.48 -20.27 -9.47
C LEU A 50 20.89 -20.20 -8.90
N SER A 51 21.57 -19.08 -9.13
CA SER A 51 22.86 -18.78 -8.53
C SER A 51 22.77 -18.74 -7.00
N PRO A 52 23.86 -19.06 -6.29
CA PRO A 52 23.85 -19.01 -4.84
C PRO A 52 23.76 -17.56 -4.38
N ILE A 53 23.10 -17.37 -3.24
CA ILE A 53 23.01 -16.06 -2.58
C ILE A 53 24.08 -16.01 -1.48
N ASN A 54 25.00 -15.06 -1.60
CA ASN A 54 26.14 -14.92 -0.68
C ASN A 54 25.78 -14.24 0.64
N THR A 55 24.62 -13.58 0.72
CA THR A 55 24.13 -12.88 1.92
C THR A 55 22.64 -13.09 2.07
N ASN A 56 22.19 -13.45 3.27
CA ASN A 56 20.77 -13.54 3.56
C ASN A 56 20.11 -12.16 3.74
N LYS A 57 20.87 -11.07 3.86
CA LYS A 57 20.34 -9.70 3.94
C LYS A 57 20.49 -9.01 2.60
N LEU A 58 19.38 -8.56 2.04
CA LEU A 58 19.29 -7.96 0.70
C LEU A 58 18.41 -6.74 0.75
N THR A 59 18.79 -5.64 0.07
CA THR A 59 17.83 -4.60 -0.24
C THR A 59 16.86 -5.08 -1.33
N LYS A 60 15.78 -4.31 -1.52
CA LYS A 60 14.87 -4.52 -2.65
C LYS A 60 15.62 -4.49 -3.99
N ASN A 61 16.54 -3.55 -4.16
CA ASN A 61 17.38 -3.46 -5.35
C ASN A 61 18.32 -4.67 -5.52
N ASP A 62 18.91 -5.17 -4.43
CA ASP A 62 19.76 -6.38 -4.49
C ASP A 62 18.97 -7.61 -4.95
N LEU A 63 17.73 -7.77 -4.46
CA LEU A 63 16.87 -8.88 -4.86
C LEU A 63 16.45 -8.79 -6.33
N ILE A 64 16.17 -7.59 -6.84
CA ILE A 64 15.88 -7.37 -8.26
C ILE A 64 17.09 -7.71 -9.11
N ASN A 65 18.27 -7.19 -8.75
CA ASN A 65 19.51 -7.48 -9.46
C ASN A 65 19.81 -8.98 -9.48
N TYR A 66 19.57 -9.68 -8.37
CA TYR A 66 19.71 -11.12 -8.28
C TYR A 66 18.74 -11.87 -9.23
N ILE A 67 17.45 -11.50 -9.23
CA ILE A 67 16.45 -12.12 -10.09
C ILE A 67 16.78 -11.86 -11.57
N MET A 68 17.09 -10.61 -11.92
CA MET A 68 17.43 -10.22 -13.28
C MET A 68 18.70 -10.89 -13.78
N TYR A 69 19.73 -11.01 -12.94
CA TYR A 69 20.94 -11.77 -13.26
C TYR A 69 20.60 -13.22 -13.64
N ASN A 70 19.83 -13.91 -12.79
CA ASN A 70 19.46 -15.30 -13.03
C ASN A 70 18.61 -15.49 -14.29
N LEU A 71 17.62 -14.63 -14.52
CA LEU A 71 16.78 -14.70 -15.73
C LEU A 71 17.58 -14.41 -17.01
N ASN A 72 18.59 -13.53 -16.94
CA ASN A 72 19.49 -13.27 -18.06
C ASN A 72 20.40 -14.46 -18.37
N GLU A 73 20.94 -15.13 -17.35
CA GLU A 73 21.74 -16.36 -17.51
C GLU A 73 20.91 -17.52 -18.11
N ILE A 74 19.61 -17.61 -17.78
CA ILE A 74 18.66 -18.56 -18.38
C ILE A 74 18.37 -18.24 -19.87
N ASN A 75 18.86 -17.10 -20.37
CA ASN A 75 18.62 -16.51 -21.70
C ASN A 75 17.21 -15.95 -21.87
N SER A 76 17.05 -14.67 -21.53
CA SER A 76 15.80 -13.90 -21.56
C SER A 76 15.03 -13.96 -22.89
N LYS A 77 15.67 -14.25 -24.04
CA LYS A 77 14.98 -14.45 -25.32
C LYS A 77 14.07 -15.68 -25.36
N ASN A 78 14.32 -16.69 -24.53
CA ASN A 78 13.49 -17.90 -24.41
C ASN A 78 12.38 -17.78 -23.36
N LEU A 79 12.33 -16.67 -22.60
CA LEU A 79 11.44 -16.47 -21.47
C LEU A 79 10.21 -15.60 -21.76
N LYS A 80 10.03 -15.10 -23.00
CA LYS A 80 8.93 -14.19 -23.38
C LYS A 80 7.51 -14.71 -23.11
N ASP A 81 7.34 -16.03 -23.07
CA ASP A 81 6.05 -16.69 -22.79
C ASP A 81 5.95 -17.23 -21.36
N TYR A 82 6.92 -16.90 -20.50
CA TYR A 82 6.94 -17.34 -19.11
C TYR A 82 6.32 -16.29 -18.19
N ILE A 83 5.68 -16.79 -17.14
CA ILE A 83 5.23 -16.01 -15.99
C ILE A 83 6.20 -16.32 -14.85
N PHE A 84 6.80 -15.27 -14.29
CA PHE A 84 7.60 -15.34 -13.08
C PHE A 84 6.72 -15.16 -11.85
N SER A 85 6.96 -15.93 -10.79
CA SER A 85 6.21 -15.79 -9.54
C SER A 85 7.12 -15.98 -8.34
N ILE A 86 6.80 -15.30 -7.24
CA ILE A 86 7.42 -15.52 -5.94
C ILE A 86 6.38 -16.11 -4.98
N HIS A 87 6.80 -17.15 -4.29
CA HIS A 87 6.04 -17.80 -3.25
C HIS A 87 6.78 -17.67 -1.92
N THR A 88 6.06 -17.38 -0.83
CA THR A 88 6.63 -17.36 0.53
C THR A 88 6.01 -18.49 1.34
N LYS A 89 6.79 -19.10 2.25
CA LYS A 89 6.22 -20.00 3.25
C LYS A 89 5.19 -19.26 4.12
N ASP A 90 4.01 -19.86 4.33
CA ASP A 90 3.03 -19.40 5.29
C ASP A 90 3.47 -19.78 6.71
N ILE A 91 3.45 -18.82 7.63
CA ILE A 91 3.82 -19.05 9.03
C ILE A 91 2.68 -19.75 9.78
N ASN A 92 1.44 -19.66 9.29
CA ASN A 92 0.25 -20.20 9.95
C ASN A 92 -0.08 -21.64 9.51
N THR A 93 0.55 -22.15 8.45
CA THR A 93 0.36 -23.51 7.96
C THR A 93 1.72 -24.14 7.69
N GLU A 94 2.08 -25.17 8.47
CA GLU A 94 3.47 -25.64 8.60
C GLU A 94 4.15 -26.05 7.28
N ASP A 95 3.40 -26.30 6.19
CA ASP A 95 3.93 -26.79 4.91
C ASP A 95 3.36 -26.14 3.64
N SER A 96 2.69 -24.98 3.70
CA SER A 96 2.15 -24.33 2.49
C SER A 96 2.98 -23.11 2.02
N TYR A 97 3.11 -22.98 0.70
CA TYR A 97 3.70 -21.82 0.03
C TYR A 97 2.59 -21.02 -0.65
N ILE A 98 2.51 -19.72 -0.33
CA ILE A 98 1.51 -18.81 -0.90
C ILE A 98 2.16 -18.01 -2.02
N GLU A 99 1.56 -18.03 -3.21
CA GLU A 99 1.94 -17.14 -4.32
C GLU A 99 1.66 -15.69 -3.93
N ARG A 100 2.71 -14.87 -3.86
CA ARG A 100 2.59 -13.45 -3.49
C ARG A 100 2.27 -12.58 -4.69
N PHE A 101 2.87 -12.92 -5.82
CA PHE A 101 2.62 -12.26 -7.08
C PHE A 101 3.07 -13.15 -8.24
N ASN A 102 2.53 -12.86 -9.42
CA ASN A 102 2.99 -13.40 -10.68
C ASN A 102 3.06 -12.27 -11.72
N ILE A 103 4.09 -12.28 -12.56
CA ILE A 103 4.43 -11.19 -13.48
C ILE A 103 4.87 -11.81 -14.79
N LYS A 104 4.37 -11.27 -15.89
CA LYS A 104 4.79 -11.68 -17.23
C LYS A 104 6.20 -11.16 -17.51
N ILE A 105 7.06 -12.00 -18.07
CA ILE A 105 8.41 -11.57 -18.47
C ILE A 105 8.31 -10.86 -19.83
N ASP A 106 8.18 -9.54 -19.79
CA ASP A 106 8.14 -8.65 -20.95
C ASP A 106 9.06 -7.42 -20.77
N GLU A 107 8.89 -6.40 -21.60
CA GLU A 107 9.71 -5.17 -21.57
C GLU A 107 9.56 -4.33 -20.29
N ASN A 108 8.47 -4.50 -19.53
CA ASN A 108 8.21 -3.77 -18.29
C ASN A 108 8.54 -4.61 -17.04
N PHE A 109 9.08 -5.81 -17.22
CA PHE A 109 9.28 -6.78 -16.14
C PHE A 109 10.05 -6.23 -14.94
N ASP A 110 11.13 -5.47 -15.15
CA ASP A 110 11.93 -4.88 -14.06
C ASP A 110 11.10 -3.93 -13.19
N LYS A 111 10.34 -3.02 -13.82
CA LYS A 111 9.48 -2.07 -13.13
C LYS A 111 8.35 -2.76 -12.36
N ASP A 112 7.73 -3.77 -12.98
CA ASP A 112 6.65 -4.53 -12.37
C ASP A 112 7.18 -5.40 -11.23
N LEU A 113 8.36 -6.01 -11.39
CA LEU A 113 9.04 -6.74 -10.34
C LEU A 113 9.33 -5.83 -9.16
N TYR A 114 9.89 -4.64 -9.41
CA TYR A 114 10.12 -3.63 -8.38
C TYR A 114 8.83 -3.35 -7.61
N LYS A 115 7.73 -3.02 -8.29
CA LYS A 115 6.47 -2.71 -7.59
C LYS A 115 5.92 -3.90 -6.79
N ASN A 116 5.96 -5.11 -7.34
CA ASN A 116 5.37 -6.29 -6.70
C ASN A 116 6.17 -6.80 -5.50
N LEU A 117 7.48 -6.52 -5.42
CA LEU A 117 8.27 -6.84 -4.24
C LEU A 117 7.80 -6.10 -2.98
N ASP A 118 6.99 -5.03 -3.10
CA ASP A 118 6.36 -4.38 -1.93
C ASP A 118 5.29 -5.25 -1.23
N PHE A 119 4.85 -6.35 -1.86
CA PHE A 119 3.94 -7.32 -1.24
C PHE A 119 4.66 -8.35 -0.35
N LEU A 120 6.00 -8.32 -0.29
CA LEU A 120 6.78 -9.17 0.60
C LEU A 120 6.98 -8.49 1.95
N ASP A 121 6.89 -9.26 3.03
CA ASP A 121 7.19 -8.75 4.36
C ASP A 121 8.67 -8.35 4.45
N LYS A 122 8.96 -7.18 5.01
CA LYS A 122 10.32 -6.63 5.10
C LYS A 122 10.86 -6.79 6.51
N ASN A 123 12.19 -6.80 6.65
CA ASN A 123 12.91 -6.92 7.93
C ASN A 123 12.63 -8.21 8.72
N VAL A 124 12.14 -9.26 8.06
CA VAL A 124 11.91 -10.60 8.61
C VAL A 124 12.57 -11.66 7.73
N ASN A 125 12.90 -12.81 8.31
CA ASN A 125 13.42 -13.94 7.53
C ASN A 125 12.28 -14.56 6.70
N LEU A 126 12.35 -14.40 5.39
CA LEU A 126 11.47 -15.00 4.40
C LEU A 126 12.07 -16.28 3.83
N TYR A 127 11.25 -17.31 3.74
CA TYR A 127 11.55 -18.53 2.97
C TYR A 127 10.87 -18.42 1.61
N LEU A 128 11.65 -18.07 0.59
CA LEU A 128 11.17 -17.80 -0.76
C LEU A 128 11.37 -19.01 -1.68
N LYS A 129 10.40 -19.22 -2.56
CA LYS A 129 10.56 -20.00 -3.79
C LYS A 129 10.23 -19.12 -4.98
N MET A 130 11.07 -19.20 -6.00
CA MET A 130 10.83 -18.56 -7.29
C MET A 130 10.31 -19.62 -8.25
N SER A 131 9.37 -19.24 -9.11
CA SER A 131 8.87 -20.13 -10.14
C SER A 131 8.77 -19.47 -11.51
N LEU A 132 9.04 -20.27 -12.53
CA LEU A 132 8.79 -19.93 -13.93
C LEU A 132 7.68 -20.85 -14.44
N LYS A 133 6.59 -20.27 -14.97
CA LYS A 133 5.45 -21.01 -15.52
C LYS A 133 5.33 -20.80 -17.02
N LYS A 134 5.16 -21.88 -17.78
CA LYS A 134 4.84 -21.85 -19.22
C LYS A 134 3.75 -22.87 -19.53
N GLY A 135 2.54 -22.37 -19.84
CA GLY A 135 1.35 -23.21 -19.94
C GLY A 135 1.08 -23.96 -18.64
N ASP A 136 0.99 -25.28 -18.70
CA ASP A 136 0.74 -26.15 -17.54
C ASP A 136 2.01 -26.55 -16.78
N LYS A 137 3.20 -26.22 -17.31
CA LYS A 137 4.48 -26.56 -16.66
C LYS A 137 4.93 -25.46 -15.72
N ILE A 138 5.34 -25.86 -14.51
CA ILE A 138 5.88 -24.98 -13.47
C ILE A 138 7.26 -25.50 -13.07
N TYR A 139 8.26 -24.62 -13.14
CA TYR A 139 9.62 -24.90 -12.70
C TYR A 139 9.88 -24.10 -11.43
N MET A 140 10.19 -24.78 -10.31
CA MET A 140 10.40 -24.14 -9.01
C MET A 140 11.84 -24.21 -8.55
N SER A 141 12.29 -23.17 -7.85
CA SER A 141 13.60 -23.13 -7.21
C SER A 141 13.64 -23.92 -5.91
N ASP A 142 14.85 -24.19 -5.44
CA ASP A 142 15.07 -24.51 -4.03
C ASP A 142 14.69 -23.31 -3.14
N ILE A 143 14.57 -23.56 -1.84
CA ILE A 143 14.14 -22.55 -0.87
C ILE A 143 15.31 -21.59 -0.60
N LEU A 144 15.05 -20.30 -0.80
CA LEU A 144 15.97 -19.22 -0.46
C LEU A 144 15.53 -18.59 0.85
N MET A 145 16.40 -18.58 1.85
CA MET A 145 16.16 -17.83 3.08
C MET A 145 16.79 -16.44 2.95
N ILE A 146 15.96 -15.41 2.85
CA ILE A 146 16.41 -14.02 2.74
C ILE A 146 15.67 -13.10 3.71
N ASN A 147 16.26 -11.96 4.00
CA ASN A 147 15.69 -10.86 4.77
C ASN A 147 15.80 -9.62 3.88
N ILE A 148 14.65 -9.11 3.46
CA ILE A 148 14.58 -7.93 2.60
C ILE A 148 14.65 -6.70 3.51
N GLU A 149 15.79 -6.02 3.51
CA GLU A 149 15.99 -4.76 4.20
C GLU A 149 15.22 -3.66 3.47
N ASP A 150 14.32 -3.01 4.20
CA ASP A 150 13.60 -1.87 3.65
C ASP A 150 14.54 -0.65 3.64
N GLU A 151 14.77 -0.07 2.46
CA GLU A 151 15.67 1.08 2.28
C GLU A 151 15.26 2.31 3.11
N LEU A 152 13.99 2.37 3.56
CA LEU A 152 13.50 3.36 4.53
C LEU A 152 14.17 3.27 5.92
N TYR A 153 14.94 2.21 6.20
CA TYR A 153 15.52 1.88 7.50
C TYR A 153 17.05 2.09 7.54
N GLN A 154 17.70 2.33 6.38
CA GLN A 154 19.17 2.43 6.29
C GLN A 154 19.77 3.66 6.97
N ASN A 155 18.96 4.66 7.36
CA ASN A 155 19.41 5.91 7.99
C ASN A 155 19.03 6.04 9.48
N PHE A 156 18.61 4.95 10.13
CA PHE A 156 18.18 4.96 11.53
C PHE A 156 18.91 3.85 12.27
N GLU A 157 19.63 4.21 13.33
CA GLU A 157 20.39 3.24 14.13
C GLU A 157 19.46 2.27 14.87
N ASN A 158 18.23 2.71 15.17
CA ASN A 158 17.23 1.91 15.86
C ASN A 158 15.85 2.07 15.22
N VAL A 159 15.28 0.98 14.70
CA VAL A 159 13.91 0.97 14.15
C VAL A 159 13.06 -0.10 14.83
N PHE A 160 11.87 0.28 15.27
CA PHE A 160 10.98 -0.56 16.05
C PHE A 160 9.59 -0.62 15.45
N ALA A 161 9.09 -1.83 15.20
CA ALA A 161 7.69 -2.05 14.87
C ALA A 161 6.85 -2.06 16.16
N LEU A 162 5.80 -1.24 16.22
CA LEU A 162 4.90 -1.14 17.37
C LEU A 162 3.56 -1.80 17.05
N ASN A 163 3.20 -2.80 17.88
CA ASN A 163 1.98 -3.59 17.72
C ASN A 163 0.95 -3.38 18.85
N GLY A 164 1.37 -2.78 19.97
CA GLY A 164 0.48 -2.46 21.09
C GLY A 164 -0.09 -1.06 20.91
N TYR A 165 -1.31 -0.94 20.38
CA TYR A 165 -1.97 0.35 20.19
C TYR A 165 -3.49 0.27 20.32
N THR A 166 -4.11 1.41 20.63
CA THR A 166 -5.56 1.56 20.68
C THR A 166 -6.12 2.09 19.36
N THR A 167 -7.24 1.57 18.89
CA THR A 167 -7.82 1.95 17.60
C THR A 167 -9.04 2.87 17.71
N LYS A 168 -9.54 3.20 18.90
CA LYS A 168 -10.84 3.87 19.04
C LYS A 168 -10.73 5.40 19.03
N GLY A 169 -11.48 6.05 18.15
CA GLY A 169 -11.64 7.50 18.09
C GLY A 169 -10.54 8.21 17.29
N VAL A 170 -10.22 9.43 17.68
CA VAL A 170 -9.27 10.30 16.96
C VAL A 170 -7.84 10.26 17.49
N THR A 171 -7.61 9.47 18.55
CA THR A 171 -6.30 9.29 19.17
C THR A 171 -5.96 7.80 19.28
N SER A 172 -4.68 7.50 19.09
CA SER A 172 -4.12 6.16 19.32
C SER A 172 -3.03 6.27 20.37
N SER A 173 -3.23 5.60 21.51
CA SER A 173 -2.18 5.37 22.49
C SER A 173 -1.39 4.15 22.10
N VAL A 174 -0.06 4.29 22.02
CA VAL A 174 0.86 3.28 21.50
C VAL A 174 1.92 2.98 22.55
N ASP A 175 2.06 1.71 22.88
CA ASP A 175 3.02 1.25 23.87
C ASP A 175 4.44 1.26 23.29
N ILE A 176 5.38 1.84 24.03
CA ILE A 176 6.80 1.75 23.71
C ILE A 176 7.40 0.58 24.51
N PRO A 177 8.16 -0.33 23.87
CA PRO A 177 8.92 -1.37 24.57
C PRO A 177 9.75 -0.81 25.73
N GLU A 178 9.72 -1.47 26.89
CA GLU A 178 10.37 -0.99 28.14
C GLU A 178 11.88 -0.79 28.01
N ASN A 179 12.52 -1.50 27.06
CA ASN A 179 13.95 -1.40 26.82
C ASN A 179 14.37 -0.16 25.99
N ILE A 180 13.41 0.63 25.51
CA ILE A 180 13.68 1.82 24.70
C ILE A 180 13.60 3.07 25.58
N ASN A 181 14.75 3.72 25.77
CA ASN A 181 14.85 4.96 26.54
C ASN A 181 14.84 6.18 25.63
N ILE A 182 13.66 6.70 25.34
CA ILE A 182 13.51 7.95 24.57
C ILE A 182 13.98 9.13 25.41
N ASP A 183 14.70 10.09 24.80
CA ASP A 183 15.04 11.35 25.46
C ASP A 183 13.73 12.09 25.84
N PRO A 184 13.50 12.42 27.13
CA PRO A 184 12.31 13.15 27.56
C PRO A 184 12.11 14.50 26.87
N ASN A 185 13.19 15.10 26.34
CA ASN A 185 13.16 16.38 25.62
C ASN A 185 13.19 16.20 24.09
N SER A 186 13.12 14.96 23.60
CA SER A 186 13.15 14.69 22.18
C SER A 186 11.98 15.35 21.46
N LYS A 187 12.27 15.86 20.26
CA LYS A 187 11.24 16.29 19.33
C LYS A 187 10.79 15.09 18.52
N PHE A 188 9.48 14.89 18.50
CA PHE A 188 8.86 13.84 17.70
C PHE A 188 8.41 14.41 16.37
N THR A 189 8.67 13.68 15.30
CA THR A 189 8.02 13.91 14.01
C THR A 189 7.16 12.71 13.68
N ILE A 190 6.03 12.95 13.04
CA ILE A 190 5.12 11.90 12.60
C ILE A 190 4.80 12.09 11.13
N THR A 191 4.85 10.99 10.39
CA THR A 191 4.33 10.91 9.02
C THR A 191 3.48 9.67 8.90
N ALA A 192 2.49 9.70 8.01
CA ALA A 192 1.73 8.50 7.70
C ALA A 192 1.42 8.41 6.22
N ASP A 193 1.06 7.23 5.75
CA ASP A 193 0.63 6.99 4.38
C ASP A 193 -0.81 6.47 4.34
N PHE A 194 -1.61 6.99 3.40
CA PHE A 194 -2.96 6.52 3.11
C PHE A 194 -3.15 6.41 1.60
N ASN A 195 -3.55 5.23 1.12
CA ASN A 195 -3.71 4.95 -0.32
C ASN A 195 -2.50 5.36 -1.18
N GLY A 196 -1.29 5.20 -0.65
CA GLY A 196 -0.04 5.56 -1.32
C GLY A 196 0.33 7.05 -1.27
N ASN A 197 -0.45 7.89 -0.58
CA ASN A 197 -0.18 9.32 -0.41
C ASN A 197 0.25 9.65 1.02
N LYS A 198 1.22 10.57 1.15
CA LYS A 198 1.64 11.10 2.45
C LYS A 198 0.52 11.91 3.09
N VAL A 199 0.27 11.62 4.35
CA VAL A 199 -0.69 12.31 5.22
C VAL A 199 0.05 13.41 5.98
N SER A 200 -0.60 14.56 6.13
CA SER A 200 -0.15 15.67 6.97
C SER A 200 -1.21 16.02 8.02
N GLY A 201 -0.82 16.79 9.05
CA GLY A 201 -1.75 17.24 10.09
C GLY A 201 -1.94 16.29 11.28
N LEU A 202 -1.25 15.15 11.29
CA LEU A 202 -1.14 14.30 12.47
C LEU A 202 -0.31 14.98 13.57
N SER A 203 -0.63 14.64 14.82
CA SER A 203 0.16 15.04 15.98
C SER A 203 0.68 13.83 16.72
N VAL A 204 1.78 14.00 17.44
CA VAL A 204 2.33 12.99 18.33
C VAL A 204 2.83 13.66 19.60
N ASN A 205 2.48 13.06 20.74
CA ASN A 205 2.98 13.45 22.04
C ASN A 205 3.55 12.22 22.76
N TYR A 206 4.51 12.44 23.64
CA TYR A 206 5.08 11.37 24.46
C TYR A 206 4.62 11.52 25.90
N ASP A 207 3.85 10.53 26.36
CA ASP A 207 3.49 10.39 27.76
C ASP A 207 4.59 9.63 28.49
N LYS A 208 5.55 10.39 29.00
CA LYS A 208 6.70 9.89 29.76
C LYS A 208 6.32 9.13 31.05
N ASN A 209 5.14 9.39 31.62
CA ASN A 209 4.74 8.75 32.87
C ASN A 209 4.27 7.32 32.64
N ASN A 210 3.67 7.07 31.46
CA ASN A 210 3.12 5.77 31.08
C ASN A 210 3.96 5.06 30.00
N ASN A 211 5.06 5.67 29.56
CA ASN A 211 5.91 5.22 28.45
C ASN A 211 5.12 4.94 27.16
N LYS A 212 4.26 5.89 26.75
CA LYS A 212 3.40 5.76 25.56
C LYS A 212 3.53 6.92 24.60
N LEU A 213 3.42 6.63 23.30
CA LEU A 213 3.19 7.64 22.28
C LEU A 213 1.68 7.83 22.12
N ILE A 214 1.23 9.08 22.13
CA ILE A 214 -0.15 9.46 21.86
C ILE A 214 -0.16 10.11 20.48
N ILE A 215 -0.70 9.39 19.51
CA ILE A 215 -0.92 9.90 18.15
C ILE A 215 -2.30 10.55 18.12
N GLY A 216 -2.39 11.77 17.61
CA GLY A 216 -3.64 12.52 17.50
C GLY A 216 -3.97 12.94 16.07
N ASN A 217 -5.19 13.47 15.92
CA ASN A 217 -5.79 13.90 14.65
C ASN A 217 -5.97 12.75 13.64
N LEU A 218 -6.12 11.52 14.11
CA LEU A 218 -6.45 10.39 13.26
C LEU A 218 -7.93 10.45 12.85
N ILE A 219 -8.25 9.90 11.68
CA ILE A 219 -9.62 9.85 11.16
C ILE A 219 -10.18 8.44 11.34
N PRO A 220 -11.26 8.25 12.12
CA PRO A 220 -11.99 7.00 12.20
C PRO A 220 -12.45 6.45 10.84
N GLY A 221 -12.40 5.13 10.66
CA GLY A 221 -12.69 4.45 9.40
C GLY A 221 -11.63 4.59 8.31
N LYS A 222 -10.48 5.23 8.62
CA LYS A 222 -9.31 5.34 7.73
C LYS A 222 -8.24 4.34 8.16
N GLN A 223 -7.68 3.62 7.19
CA GLN A 223 -6.55 2.70 7.42
C GLN A 223 -5.24 3.32 6.95
N TYR A 224 -4.39 3.72 7.89
CA TYR A 224 -3.05 4.22 7.62
C TYR A 224 -2.12 3.05 7.33
N LEU A 225 -1.52 3.03 6.14
CA LEU A 225 -0.68 1.93 5.68
C LEU A 225 0.59 1.79 6.52
N ASN A 226 1.26 2.92 6.75
CA ASN A 226 2.42 3.02 7.63
C ASN A 226 2.32 4.35 8.39
N VAL A 227 2.37 4.31 9.72
CA VAL A 227 2.58 5.49 10.55
C VAL A 227 4.00 5.42 11.08
N GLU A 228 4.81 6.42 10.76
CA GLU A 228 6.21 6.51 11.14
C GLU A 228 6.39 7.66 12.11
N ILE A 229 6.97 7.36 13.27
CA ILE A 229 7.31 8.36 14.29
C ILE A 229 8.81 8.33 14.47
N VAL A 230 9.45 9.49 14.36
CA VAL A 230 10.89 9.63 14.52
C VAL A 230 11.16 10.46 15.77
N SER A 231 12.16 10.02 16.54
CA SER A 231 12.60 10.65 17.78
C SER A 231 14.09 10.38 18.01
N TYR A 232 14.59 10.70 19.18
CA TYR A 232 15.97 10.48 19.62
C TYR A 232 15.99 9.77 20.97
N ASP A 233 16.94 8.86 21.16
CA ASP A 233 17.23 8.31 22.48
C ASP A 233 18.06 9.30 23.32
N LYS A 234 18.33 8.92 24.57
CA LYS A 234 19.16 9.73 25.49
C LYS A 234 20.59 9.98 24.99
N ASP A 235 21.11 9.09 24.15
CA ASP A 235 22.44 9.19 23.56
C ASP A 235 22.43 9.99 22.24
N GLN A 236 21.28 10.59 21.90
CA GLN A 236 21.02 11.35 20.67
C GLN A 236 21.06 10.51 19.38
N ASN A 237 20.89 9.19 19.50
CA ASN A 237 20.73 8.32 18.34
C ASN A 237 19.29 8.42 17.83
N LYS A 238 19.15 8.43 16.52
CA LYS A 238 17.85 8.56 15.87
C LYS A 238 17.06 7.25 15.98
N ILE A 239 15.89 7.32 16.60
CA ILE A 239 14.94 6.22 16.70
C ILE A 239 13.81 6.42 15.70
N LYS A 240 13.38 5.34 15.04
CA LYS A 240 12.15 5.30 14.26
C LYS A 240 11.20 4.24 14.83
N PHE A 241 9.95 4.63 15.04
CA PHE A 241 8.86 3.74 15.38
C PHE A 241 7.92 3.61 14.19
N ILE A 242 7.42 2.41 13.94
CA ILE A 242 6.56 2.12 12.79
C ILE A 242 5.34 1.34 13.25
N ILE A 243 4.17 1.83 12.88
CA ILE A 243 2.89 1.13 13.05
C ILE A 243 2.36 0.82 11.66
N SER A 244 2.24 -0.46 11.36
CA SER A 244 1.72 -0.91 10.06
C SER A 244 0.21 -1.08 10.12
N LYS A 245 -0.49 -0.66 9.06
CA LYS A 245 -1.91 -0.94 8.81
C LYS A 245 -2.85 -0.50 9.95
N LEU A 246 -2.57 0.65 10.59
CA LEU A 246 -3.40 1.22 11.65
C LEU A 246 -4.78 1.62 11.11
N LEU A 247 -5.80 0.83 11.43
CA LEU A 247 -7.21 1.14 11.16
C LEU A 247 -7.86 1.70 12.42
N MET A 248 -8.42 2.89 12.32
CA MET A 248 -9.14 3.52 13.43
C MET A 248 -10.62 3.15 13.42
N ASP A 249 -11.15 2.76 14.56
CA ASP A 249 -12.56 2.53 14.84
C ASP A 249 -13.24 3.82 15.30
N TYR A 250 -14.54 3.91 15.06
CA TYR A 250 -15.35 5.04 15.54
C TYR A 250 -15.49 5.03 17.06
N GLY A 251 -15.20 6.16 17.69
CA GLY A 251 -15.40 6.44 19.10
C GLY A 251 -16.83 6.83 19.45
N SER A 252 -17.50 7.56 18.54
CA SER A 252 -18.87 8.08 18.72
C SER A 252 -19.66 8.14 17.41
N GLU A 253 -20.98 8.36 17.50
CA GLU A 253 -21.83 8.62 16.33
C GLU A 253 -21.50 9.96 15.67
N LEU A 254 -21.03 10.95 16.42
CA LEU A 254 -20.58 12.25 15.89
C LEU A 254 -19.38 12.09 14.97
N GLU A 255 -18.39 11.30 15.38
CA GLU A 255 -17.23 10.98 14.56
C GLU A 255 -17.63 10.27 13.26
N ASN A 256 -18.51 9.25 13.37
CA ASN A 256 -19.04 8.54 12.21
C ASN A 256 -19.80 9.49 11.26
N TYR A 257 -20.61 10.39 11.82
CA TYR A 257 -21.35 11.37 11.06
C TYR A 257 -20.41 12.31 10.28
N PHE A 258 -19.38 12.86 10.92
CA PHE A 258 -18.41 13.71 10.22
C PHE A 258 -17.71 12.98 9.07
N VAL A 259 -17.23 11.75 9.27
CA VAL A 259 -16.59 10.98 8.18
C VAL A 259 -17.56 10.71 7.02
N LYS A 260 -18.83 10.48 7.34
CA LYS A 260 -19.89 10.25 6.35
C LYS A 260 -20.19 11.48 5.51
N ILE A 261 -20.10 12.69 6.07
CA ILE A 261 -20.27 13.92 5.29
C ILE A 261 -19.27 13.93 4.12
N TYR A 262 -17.98 13.81 4.40
CA TYR A 262 -16.96 13.84 3.33
C TYR A 262 -17.11 12.69 2.34
N SER A 263 -17.32 11.46 2.83
CA SER A 263 -17.38 10.28 1.95
C SER A 263 -18.64 10.22 1.08
N GLN A 264 -19.79 10.68 1.58
CA GLN A 264 -21.05 10.63 0.84
C GLN A 264 -21.35 11.90 0.06
N VAL A 265 -21.01 13.07 0.59
CA VAL A 265 -21.33 14.37 -0.03
C VAL A 265 -20.19 14.89 -0.91
N LEU A 266 -18.94 14.71 -0.48
CA LEU A 266 -17.74 15.20 -1.20
C LEU A 266 -16.96 14.08 -1.91
N LYS A 267 -17.41 12.83 -1.78
CA LYS A 267 -16.81 11.63 -2.40
C LYS A 267 -15.32 11.43 -2.09
N ARG A 268 -14.87 11.89 -0.92
CA ARG A 268 -13.49 11.70 -0.44
C ARG A 268 -13.44 11.48 1.07
N TYR A 269 -12.26 11.11 1.59
CA TYR A 269 -12.01 11.22 3.03
C TYR A 269 -11.70 12.67 3.41
N PRO A 270 -12.02 13.11 4.64
CA PRO A 270 -11.53 14.39 5.11
C PRO A 270 -10.01 14.38 5.22
N THR A 271 -9.40 15.57 5.20
CA THR A 271 -8.02 15.72 5.69
C THR A 271 -8.02 15.72 7.22
N GLU A 272 -6.90 15.29 7.81
CA GLU A 272 -6.72 15.19 9.26
C GLU A 272 -6.94 16.55 9.93
N LYS A 273 -6.48 17.63 9.29
CA LYS A 273 -6.67 18.99 9.77
C LYS A 273 -8.14 19.43 9.75
N GLU A 274 -8.82 19.29 8.61
CA GLU A 274 -10.25 19.64 8.50
C GLU A 274 -11.10 18.87 9.52
N TYR A 275 -10.88 17.56 9.59
CA TYR A 275 -11.63 16.68 10.49
C TYR A 275 -11.42 17.05 11.96
N SER A 276 -10.16 17.14 12.38
CA SER A 276 -9.82 17.45 13.77
C SER A 276 -10.34 18.82 14.20
N GLN A 277 -10.25 19.84 13.33
CA GLN A 277 -10.74 21.19 13.61
C GLN A 277 -12.26 21.24 13.70
N ASN A 278 -12.99 20.64 12.76
CA ASN A 278 -14.45 20.62 12.78
C ASN A 278 -15.01 19.86 13.98
N LEU A 279 -14.43 18.70 14.29
CA LEU A 279 -14.81 17.93 15.47
C LEU A 279 -14.53 18.71 16.76
N TYR A 280 -13.34 19.33 16.88
CA TYR A 280 -12.99 20.16 18.03
C TYR A 280 -13.97 21.34 18.22
N ASN A 281 -14.33 22.02 17.14
CA ASN A 281 -15.24 23.18 17.19
C ASN A 281 -16.62 22.79 17.69
N VAL A 282 -17.15 21.64 17.25
CA VAL A 282 -18.46 21.15 17.72
C VAL A 282 -18.38 20.66 19.17
N LEU A 283 -17.39 19.83 19.52
CA LEU A 283 -17.27 19.28 20.87
C LEU A 283 -17.10 20.37 21.95
N ASN A 284 -16.46 21.49 21.59
CA ASN A 284 -16.26 22.63 22.50
C ASN A 284 -17.34 23.72 22.36
N ASN A 285 -18.42 23.47 21.62
CA ASN A 285 -19.50 24.44 21.37
C ASN A 285 -19.01 25.79 20.81
N VAL A 286 -17.90 25.79 20.06
CA VAL A 286 -17.37 26.99 19.39
C VAL A 286 -18.22 27.31 18.16
N VAL A 287 -18.61 26.27 17.43
CA VAL A 287 -19.43 26.35 16.20
C VAL A 287 -20.50 25.27 16.29
N ASP A 288 -21.73 25.60 15.90
CA ASP A 288 -22.79 24.60 15.82
C ASP A 288 -22.65 23.71 14.56
N ILE A 289 -23.24 22.51 14.59
CA ILE A 289 -23.18 21.59 13.45
C ILE A 289 -23.74 22.25 12.20
N LYS A 290 -24.83 23.02 12.31
CA LYS A 290 -25.47 23.69 11.17
C LYS A 290 -24.50 24.59 10.42
N SER A 291 -23.67 25.36 11.12
CA SER A 291 -22.71 26.28 10.52
C SER A 291 -21.67 25.53 9.70
N ILE A 292 -21.18 24.38 10.19
CA ILE A 292 -20.26 23.53 9.42
C ILE A 292 -20.95 22.95 8.19
N LEU A 293 -22.21 22.51 8.31
CA LEU A 293 -22.98 22.02 7.15
C LEU A 293 -23.19 23.12 6.11
N SER A 294 -23.49 24.35 6.53
CA SER A 294 -23.61 25.51 5.65
C SER A 294 -22.30 25.79 4.92
N GLU A 295 -21.15 25.77 5.60
CA GLU A 295 -19.84 25.95 4.97
C GLU A 295 -19.58 24.87 3.91
N ILE A 296 -19.96 23.62 4.18
CA ILE A 296 -19.76 22.51 3.24
C ILE A 296 -20.62 22.70 1.99
N ILE A 297 -21.92 22.98 2.12
CA ILE A 297 -22.82 23.08 0.96
C ILE A 297 -22.57 24.34 0.11
N LEU A 298 -21.95 25.37 0.70
CA LEU A 298 -21.55 26.59 0.01
C LEU A 298 -20.12 26.53 -0.55
N SER A 299 -19.41 25.42 -0.37
CA SER A 299 -18.05 25.29 -0.89
C SER A 299 -18.01 25.02 -2.38
N ASP A 300 -16.99 25.54 -3.06
CA ASP A 300 -16.71 25.21 -4.47
C ASP A 300 -16.57 23.69 -4.68
N GLU A 301 -16.03 22.98 -3.69
CA GLU A 301 -15.88 21.53 -3.74
C GLU A 301 -17.24 20.81 -3.81
N PHE A 302 -18.22 21.27 -3.02
CA PHE A 302 -19.56 20.71 -3.07
C PHE A 302 -20.19 20.88 -4.45
N ASP A 303 -20.03 22.05 -5.07
CA ASP A 303 -20.58 22.34 -6.40
C ASP A 303 -19.90 21.58 -7.53
N LEU A 304 -18.60 21.28 -7.39
CA LEU A 304 -17.86 20.43 -8.33
C LEU A 304 -18.34 18.98 -8.29
N ILE A 305 -18.79 18.49 -7.13
CA ILE A 305 -19.22 17.11 -6.93
C ILE A 305 -20.72 16.94 -7.22
N ASN A 306 -21.55 17.91 -6.83
CA ASN A 306 -23.01 17.85 -6.89
C ASN A 306 -23.53 18.70 -8.06
N THR A 307 -23.31 18.22 -9.28
CA THR A 307 -23.51 18.99 -10.51
C THR A 307 -24.97 19.13 -10.96
N THR A 308 -25.86 18.29 -10.44
CA THR A 308 -27.29 18.31 -10.75
C THR A 308 -28.11 18.75 -9.54
N ASN A 309 -29.23 19.42 -9.78
CA ASN A 309 -30.18 19.81 -8.72
C ASN A 309 -30.58 18.62 -7.85
N LYS A 310 -30.76 17.44 -8.45
CA LYS A 310 -31.07 16.22 -7.72
C LYS A 310 -29.94 15.81 -6.77
N GLU A 311 -28.69 15.84 -7.23
CA GLU A 311 -27.53 15.54 -6.38
C GLU A 311 -27.40 16.54 -5.24
N ILE A 312 -27.59 17.83 -5.49
CA ILE A 312 -27.61 18.87 -4.45
C ILE A 312 -28.66 18.55 -3.39
N VAL A 313 -29.89 18.27 -3.82
CA VAL A 313 -31.00 17.98 -2.91
C VAL A 313 -30.77 16.70 -2.10
N ASP A 314 -30.34 15.62 -2.76
CA ASP A 314 -30.07 14.33 -2.11
C ASP A 314 -28.90 14.45 -1.11
N SER A 315 -27.86 15.20 -1.45
CA SER A 315 -26.71 15.45 -0.56
C SER A 315 -27.08 16.30 0.65
N ILE A 316 -27.82 17.40 0.47
CA ILE A 316 -28.27 18.25 1.60
C ILE A 316 -29.26 17.47 2.50
N TYR A 317 -30.12 16.63 1.91
CA TYR A 317 -31.00 15.76 2.69
C TYR A 317 -30.21 14.76 3.55
N PHE A 318 -29.15 14.16 2.99
CA PHE A 318 -28.29 13.24 3.72
C PHE A 318 -27.61 13.89 4.93
N LEU A 319 -27.15 15.13 4.79
CA LEU A 319 -26.59 15.88 5.92
C LEU A 319 -27.63 15.98 7.06
N ALA A 320 -28.88 16.27 6.75
CA ALA A 320 -29.93 16.39 7.77
C ALA A 320 -30.48 15.05 8.30
N ASN A 321 -30.37 13.94 7.55
CA ASN A 321 -31.00 12.66 7.89
C ASN A 321 -30.08 11.45 7.64
N LYS A 322 -29.92 10.59 8.67
CA LYS A 322 -29.15 9.32 8.66
C LYS A 322 -29.46 8.39 7.48
N LYS A 323 -30.67 8.48 6.93
CA LYS A 323 -31.23 7.52 5.97
C LYS A 323 -31.02 7.98 4.53
N ILE A 324 -29.92 7.55 3.90
CA ILE A 324 -29.98 7.17 2.49
C ILE A 324 -30.68 5.81 2.45
N ILE A 325 -32.01 5.80 2.46
CA ILE A 325 -32.76 4.60 2.08
C ILE A 325 -33.40 4.90 0.74
N ASN A 326 -32.74 4.45 -0.32
CA ASN A 326 -33.35 4.19 -1.62
C ASN A 326 -34.34 5.25 -2.11
N GLY A 327 -33.81 6.44 -2.43
CA GLY A 327 -34.36 7.30 -3.46
C GLY A 327 -35.84 7.63 -3.32
N ARG A 328 -36.11 8.74 -2.65
CA ARG A 328 -36.95 9.83 -3.15
C ARG A 328 -37.03 10.87 -2.04
N VAL A 329 -36.17 11.87 -2.12
CA VAL A 329 -36.65 13.20 -1.75
C VAL A 329 -37.95 13.40 -2.54
N SER A 330 -39.02 13.84 -1.88
CA SER A 330 -40.33 13.87 -2.51
C SER A 330 -40.24 14.60 -3.85
N ILE A 331 -40.88 14.07 -4.89
CA ILE A 331 -40.88 14.71 -6.23
C ILE A 331 -41.26 16.20 -6.09
N ILE A 332 -42.18 16.50 -5.17
CA ILE A 332 -42.62 17.84 -4.80
C ILE A 332 -41.46 18.72 -4.32
N THR A 333 -40.57 18.20 -3.47
CA THR A 333 -39.40 18.94 -2.97
C THR A 333 -38.35 19.14 -4.06
N LEU A 334 -38.17 18.18 -4.97
CA LEU A 334 -37.26 18.35 -6.11
C LEU A 334 -37.80 19.39 -7.10
N GLU A 335 -39.10 19.37 -7.37
CA GLU A 335 -39.78 20.36 -8.23
C GLU A 335 -39.68 21.78 -7.65
N GLU A 336 -39.97 21.95 -6.36
CA GLU A 336 -39.89 23.22 -5.65
C GLU A 336 -38.51 23.88 -5.75
N PHE A 337 -37.44 23.08 -5.64
CA PHE A 337 -36.08 23.59 -5.65
C PHE A 337 -35.41 23.57 -7.04
N ASN A 338 -35.97 22.87 -8.02
CA ASN A 338 -35.44 22.87 -9.39
C ASN A 338 -35.46 24.27 -10.01
N GLU A 339 -36.54 25.02 -9.83
CA GLU A 339 -36.65 26.39 -10.33
C GLU A 339 -35.64 27.31 -9.64
N LYS A 340 -35.47 27.14 -8.32
CA LYS A 340 -34.56 27.94 -7.50
C LYS A 340 -33.08 27.69 -7.82
N PHE A 341 -32.69 26.42 -8.04
CA PHE A 341 -31.33 26.05 -8.40
C PHE A 341 -30.97 26.35 -9.86
N SER A 342 -31.97 26.58 -10.72
CA SER A 342 -31.72 26.99 -12.11
C SER A 342 -31.25 28.44 -12.22
N ASN A 343 -31.44 29.26 -11.19
CA ASN A 343 -30.99 30.65 -11.14
C ASN A 343 -29.69 30.79 -10.34
N LYS A 344 -28.57 31.04 -11.04
CA LYS A 344 -27.22 31.19 -10.47
C LYS A 344 -27.11 32.24 -9.36
N GLU A 345 -27.93 33.28 -9.39
CA GLU A 345 -27.89 34.36 -8.38
C GLU A 345 -28.48 33.92 -7.03
N THR A 346 -29.35 32.91 -7.03
CA THR A 346 -30.09 32.47 -5.83
C THR A 346 -29.71 31.07 -5.36
N VAL A 347 -28.79 30.38 -6.05
CA VAL A 347 -28.42 28.97 -5.75
C VAL A 347 -28.00 28.82 -4.29
N ASP A 348 -27.10 29.66 -3.80
CA ASP A 348 -26.54 29.53 -2.45
C ASP A 348 -27.58 29.80 -1.36
N GLU A 349 -28.41 30.83 -1.53
CA GLU A 349 -29.55 31.09 -0.65
C GLU A 349 -30.52 29.90 -0.63
N SER A 350 -30.74 29.28 -1.79
CA SER A 350 -31.63 28.13 -1.93
C SER A 350 -31.07 26.87 -1.28
N LYS A 351 -29.75 26.66 -1.31
CA LYS A 351 -29.08 25.55 -0.60
C LYS A 351 -29.26 25.70 0.91
N ILE A 352 -29.08 26.92 1.43
CA ILE A 352 -29.26 27.22 2.86
C ILE A 352 -30.72 27.07 3.28
N GLU A 353 -31.67 27.57 2.48
CA GLU A 353 -33.11 27.38 2.73
C GLU A 353 -33.46 25.89 2.77
N LEU A 354 -32.91 25.09 1.86
CA LEU A 354 -33.14 23.64 1.81
C LEU A 354 -32.57 22.94 3.05
N LEU A 355 -31.34 23.30 3.46
CA LEU A 355 -30.73 22.77 4.67
C LEU A 355 -31.59 23.08 5.90
N ASP A 356 -32.07 24.31 6.02
CA ASP A 356 -32.93 24.73 7.13
C ASP A 356 -34.27 24.01 7.14
N LYS A 357 -34.87 23.84 5.96
CA LYS A 357 -36.09 23.05 5.81
C LYS A 357 -35.90 21.62 6.32
N PHE A 358 -34.81 20.97 5.92
CA PHE A 358 -34.55 19.58 6.34
C PHE A 358 -34.16 19.46 7.80
N LEU A 359 -33.29 20.33 8.33
CA LEU A 359 -32.92 20.32 9.75
C LEU A 359 -34.12 20.54 10.68
N ASN A 360 -35.15 21.25 10.21
CA ASN A 360 -36.37 21.51 10.98
C ASN A 360 -37.41 20.38 10.93
N MET A 361 -37.23 19.34 10.09
CA MET A 361 -38.09 18.16 10.11
C MET A 361 -37.91 17.40 11.42
N GLU A 362 -39.00 16.85 11.96
CA GLU A 362 -38.99 16.17 13.27
C GLU A 362 -37.99 14.99 13.31
N SER A 363 -37.94 14.20 12.22
CA SER A 363 -36.99 13.10 12.08
C SER A 363 -35.53 13.55 12.10
N SER A 364 -35.25 14.73 11.53
CA SER A 364 -33.90 15.31 11.51
C SER A 364 -33.51 15.83 12.89
N LYS A 365 -34.44 16.44 13.63
CA LYS A 365 -34.19 16.92 15.00
C LYS A 365 -33.84 15.77 15.94
N GLU A 366 -34.58 14.66 15.86
CA GLU A 366 -34.27 13.45 16.63
C GLU A 366 -32.88 12.91 16.27
N TYR A 367 -32.56 12.87 14.97
CA TYR A 367 -31.26 12.41 14.51
C TYR A 367 -30.10 13.30 14.97
N MET A 368 -30.24 14.62 14.82
CA MET A 368 -29.23 15.60 15.26
C MET A 368 -29.01 15.53 16.77
N LYS A 369 -30.08 15.37 17.55
CA LYS A 369 -29.98 15.16 19.00
C LYS A 369 -29.23 13.87 19.35
N LEU A 370 -29.43 12.79 18.60
CA LEU A 370 -28.73 11.52 18.80
C LEU A 370 -27.24 11.63 18.48
N ILE A 371 -26.88 12.38 17.43
CA ILE A 371 -25.48 12.62 17.05
C ILE A 371 -24.77 13.47 18.11
N SER A 372 -25.44 14.50 18.65
CA SER A 372 -24.84 15.47 19.57
C SER A 372 -24.77 15.00 21.04
N ASN A 373 -25.42 13.90 21.42
CA ASN A 373 -25.55 13.48 22.83
C ASN A 373 -24.59 12.37 23.29
N ASN A 374 -23.47 12.14 22.60
CA ASN A 374 -22.41 11.20 23.01
C ASN A 374 -21.02 11.78 22.75
#